data_AF-A0AAV8W9T6-F1
#
_entry.id   AF-A0AAV8W9T6-F1
#
_cell.length_a   1.000
_cell.length_b   1.000
_cell.length_c   1.000
_cell.angle_alpha   90.00
_cell.angle_beta   90.00
_cell.angle_gamma   90.00
#
_symmetry.space_group_name_H-M   'P 1'
#
loop_
_entity.id
_entity.type
_entity.pdbx_description
1 polymer ?
#
loop_
_entity_poly.entity_id
_entity_poly.type
_entity_poly.pdbx_seq_one_letter_code
_entity_poly.pdbx_strand_id
1 'polypeptide(L)'
;MATFCIHEDKPNYEQHCSQHIKKFFSGIQEKKIGGSKCIENRSTFQSLNNSRKQDDAKRTKLKNEDSKECQLKNKQKKEEVEKLFLDNSFCKIDKENEIPSGMGEIENEYFPLSLLYTDEYRQDIWRYLTRSEAQAPRCNPNFILKQTDLSWNSRTILVDWLVSVADEFKLCENTFHLSVNYIDRFLSQIFVARNKFQLLGAAAMLLASKMEEYQPLDAQEWSYLTGYTFSPRQVLKMEQIILKALKFRMQPPTTYGFIQHLCSELRMDPKTVHLAMYFCDLALLEGEDYLDHLPSKLAASSVVLARHTLAKSKPWPQKLKKVSGYSLKELSPVVQRQQKTFRESPMREQKAVQTKYSSPKYNRVALVRPRALMLEYLEDED
;
A
#
# COMPACT_ATOMS: atom_id res chain seq x y z
N MET A 1 -15.54 -3.32 -35.23
CA MET A 1 -14.47 -3.35 -34.21
C MET A 1 -14.47 -4.70 -33.52
N ALA A 2 -13.35 -5.18 -32.98
CA ALA A 2 -13.24 -6.50 -32.35
C ALA A 2 -13.89 -6.51 -30.94
N THR A 3 -15.21 -6.47 -30.88
CA THR A 3 -15.92 -6.24 -29.62
C THR A 3 -16.17 -7.53 -28.88
N PHE A 4 -15.32 -7.77 -27.88
CA PHE A 4 -15.80 -8.13 -26.56
C PHE A 4 -16.84 -7.10 -26.11
N CYS A 5 -18.07 -7.23 -26.60
CA CYS A 5 -19.22 -6.93 -25.78
C CYS A 5 -19.20 -8.00 -24.70
N ILE A 6 -18.49 -7.71 -23.61
CA ILE A 6 -18.85 -8.28 -22.32
C ILE A 6 -20.34 -7.98 -22.21
N HIS A 7 -21.17 -9.01 -22.21
CA HIS A 7 -22.53 -8.85 -21.74
C HIS A 7 -22.39 -8.61 -20.24
N GLU A 8 -22.16 -7.35 -19.89
CA GLU A 8 -22.28 -6.87 -18.53
C GLU A 8 -23.70 -7.26 -18.10
N ASP A 9 -23.82 -8.14 -17.11
CA ASP A 9 -25.07 -8.39 -16.39
C ASP A 9 -25.40 -7.16 -15.54
N LYS A 10 -25.60 -6.02 -16.23
CA LYS A 10 -25.90 -4.70 -15.67
C LYS A 10 -26.93 -4.75 -14.54
N PRO A 11 -28.10 -5.42 -14.68
CA PRO A 11 -29.07 -5.44 -13.59
C PRO A 11 -28.52 -6.09 -12.30
N ASN A 12 -27.72 -7.15 -12.38
CA ASN A 12 -27.13 -7.80 -11.20
C ASN A 12 -25.89 -7.05 -10.68
N TYR A 13 -25.03 -6.55 -11.56
CA TYR A 13 -23.86 -5.74 -11.19
C TYR A 13 -24.26 -4.45 -10.46
N GLU A 14 -25.22 -3.70 -11.03
CA GLU A 14 -25.74 -2.48 -10.43
C GLU A 14 -26.46 -2.75 -9.10
N GLN A 15 -27.26 -3.82 -8.99
CA GLN A 15 -27.92 -4.16 -7.71
C GLN A 15 -26.92 -4.59 -6.62
N HIS A 16 -26.01 -5.52 -6.91
CA HIS A 16 -25.08 -6.04 -5.91
C HIS A 16 -24.11 -4.96 -5.42
N CYS A 17 -23.52 -4.19 -6.35
CA CYS A 17 -22.60 -3.12 -5.99
C CYS A 17 -23.32 -1.95 -5.29
N SER A 18 -24.51 -1.54 -5.76
CA SER A 18 -25.28 -0.48 -5.10
C SER A 18 -25.70 -0.84 -3.66
N GLN A 19 -26.02 -2.12 -3.38
CA GLN A 19 -26.36 -2.56 -2.03
C GLN A 19 -25.15 -2.55 -1.09
N HIS A 20 -23.98 -3.05 -1.53
CA HIS A 20 -22.76 -3.01 -0.73
C HIS A 20 -22.29 -1.58 -0.46
N ILE A 21 -22.30 -0.72 -1.47
CA ILE A 21 -22.00 0.72 -1.34
C ILE A 21 -22.97 1.41 -0.37
N LYS A 22 -24.29 1.21 -0.51
CA LYS A 22 -25.28 1.79 0.42
C LYS A 22 -25.06 1.33 1.86
N LYS A 23 -24.63 0.08 2.07
CA LYS A 23 -24.35 -0.48 3.39
C LYS A 23 -23.16 0.21 4.07
N PHE A 24 -22.05 0.43 3.36
CA PHE A 24 -20.88 1.17 3.86
C PHE A 24 -21.28 2.57 4.37
N PHE A 25 -22.05 3.33 3.60
CA PHE A 25 -22.47 4.68 4.01
C PHE A 25 -23.60 4.72 5.04
N SER A 26 -24.36 3.64 5.22
CA SER A 26 -25.39 3.55 6.28
C SER A 26 -24.82 3.46 7.71
N GLY A 27 -23.54 3.08 7.85
CA GLY A 27 -22.85 3.01 9.14
C GLY A 27 -22.27 4.34 9.64
N ILE A 28 -22.31 5.40 8.82
CA ILE A 28 -21.75 6.72 9.14
C ILE A 28 -22.90 7.65 9.54
N GLN A 29 -22.84 8.24 10.73
CA GLN A 29 -23.98 8.97 11.31
C GLN A 29 -24.40 10.19 10.44
N GLU A 30 -25.59 10.12 9.84
CA GLU A 30 -26.15 11.23 9.06
C GLU A 30 -26.43 12.47 9.95
N LYS A 31 -25.73 13.58 9.70
CA LYS A 31 -26.19 14.93 10.09
C LYS A 31 -26.67 15.71 8.87
N LYS A 32 -27.98 15.94 8.80
CA LYS A 32 -28.61 16.75 7.75
C LYS A 32 -28.23 18.22 7.89
N ILE A 33 -27.48 18.75 6.94
CA ILE A 33 -27.42 20.18 6.60
C ILE A 33 -27.63 20.30 5.08
N GLY A 34 -28.39 21.31 4.66
CA GLY A 34 -29.09 21.39 3.37
C GLY A 34 -28.35 20.94 2.09
N GLY A 35 -29.09 20.20 1.26
CA GLY A 35 -29.09 20.47 -0.18
C GLY A 35 -28.00 19.86 -1.06
N SER A 36 -27.21 18.88 -0.60
CA SER A 36 -26.48 17.92 -1.48
C SER A 36 -25.91 16.77 -0.65
N LYS A 37 -26.19 15.51 -1.02
CA LYS A 37 -25.59 14.34 -0.37
C LYS A 37 -24.13 14.17 -0.79
N CYS A 38 -23.22 14.84 -0.10
CA CYS A 38 -21.77 14.66 -0.25
C CYS A 38 -21.21 13.83 0.92
N ILE A 39 -20.38 12.85 0.60
CA ILE A 39 -19.66 12.01 1.55
C ILE A 39 -18.70 12.87 2.40
N GLU A 40 -18.50 12.50 3.66
CA GLU A 40 -17.65 13.23 4.62
C GLU A 40 -16.12 13.10 4.36
N ASN A 41 -15.71 12.88 3.10
CA ASN A 41 -14.30 13.00 2.66
C ASN A 41 -13.71 14.41 2.93
N ARG A 42 -14.58 15.39 3.21
CA ARG A 42 -14.19 16.78 3.45
C ARG A 42 -13.41 16.96 4.75
N SER A 43 -13.69 16.21 5.82
CA SER A 43 -13.01 16.38 7.12
C SER A 43 -11.56 15.87 7.07
N THR A 44 -11.35 14.65 6.56
CA THR A 44 -10.03 13.99 6.44
C THR A 44 -9.04 14.73 5.52
N PHE A 45 -9.55 15.55 4.58
CA PHE A 45 -8.74 16.39 3.69
C PHE A 45 -8.86 17.91 3.96
N GLN A 46 -9.71 18.37 4.89
CA GLN A 46 -9.67 19.74 5.42
C GLN A 46 -8.50 19.95 6.38
N SER A 47 -8.10 18.91 7.12
CA SER A 47 -6.88 18.86 7.94
C SER A 47 -5.61 19.21 7.14
N LEU A 48 -5.54 18.81 5.87
CA LEU A 48 -4.50 19.25 4.94
C LEU A 48 -4.51 20.78 4.79
N ASN A 49 -5.65 21.40 4.48
CA ASN A 49 -5.72 22.85 4.32
C ASN A 49 -5.36 23.63 5.60
N ASN A 50 -5.62 23.04 6.78
CA ASN A 50 -5.25 23.63 8.06
C ASN A 50 -3.74 23.56 8.39
N SER A 51 -2.99 22.58 7.88
CA SER A 51 -1.52 22.45 8.13
C SER A 51 -0.76 23.72 7.71
N ARG A 52 -1.27 24.42 6.68
CA ARG A 52 -0.72 25.67 6.15
C ARG A 52 -0.41 26.71 7.24
N LYS A 53 -1.28 26.84 8.26
CA LYS A 53 -1.10 27.82 9.35
C LYS A 53 0.00 27.45 10.36
N GLN A 54 0.40 26.17 10.46
CA GLN A 54 1.49 25.73 11.34
C GLN A 54 2.82 25.63 10.60
N ASP A 55 2.81 25.21 9.33
CA ASP A 55 4.04 25.05 8.54
C ASP A 55 4.62 26.39 8.08
N ASP A 56 3.77 27.38 7.72
CA ASP A 56 4.23 28.74 7.37
C ASP A 56 4.95 29.44 8.54
N ALA A 57 4.62 29.08 9.79
CA ALA A 57 5.27 29.62 11.00
C ALA A 57 6.66 29.01 11.29
N LYS A 58 6.98 27.84 10.73
CA LYS A 58 8.29 27.17 10.91
C LYS A 58 9.30 27.47 9.79
N ARG A 59 8.84 28.00 8.64
CA ARG A 59 9.66 28.13 7.42
C ARG A 59 10.56 29.38 7.36
N THR A 60 10.64 30.18 8.43
CA THR A 60 11.33 31.48 8.44
C THR A 60 12.81 31.44 8.87
N LYS A 61 13.42 30.25 9.06
CA LYS A 61 14.87 30.11 9.28
C LYS A 61 15.41 28.92 8.48
N LEU A 62 16.54 29.14 7.80
CA LEU A 62 17.29 28.27 6.86
C LEU A 62 16.97 28.45 5.36
N LYS A 63 17.69 29.40 4.76
CA LYS A 63 18.07 29.39 3.34
C LYS A 63 19.55 29.78 3.26
N ASN A 64 20.37 29.00 2.56
CA ASN A 64 20.99 29.44 1.32
C ASN A 64 21.82 28.32 0.63
N GLU A 65 22.08 28.54 -0.66
CA GLU A 65 23.22 27.99 -1.42
C GLU A 65 23.29 26.49 -1.69
N ASP A 66 22.24 25.96 -2.33
CA ASP A 66 22.38 24.84 -3.31
C ASP A 66 21.31 24.87 -4.43
N SER A 67 20.51 25.95 -4.51
CA SER A 67 19.20 25.91 -5.15
C SER A 67 19.17 26.11 -6.67
N LYS A 68 20.28 26.48 -7.32
CA LYS A 68 20.26 26.88 -8.75
C LYS A 68 20.39 25.71 -9.72
N GLU A 69 21.18 24.68 -9.41
CA GLU A 69 21.38 23.55 -10.33
C GLU A 69 20.20 22.56 -10.31
N CYS A 70 19.57 22.38 -9.14
CA CYS A 70 18.39 21.53 -8.97
C CYS A 70 17.16 22.08 -9.73
N GLN A 71 17.03 23.40 -9.84
CA GLN A 71 15.90 24.04 -10.54
C GLN A 71 15.91 23.80 -12.05
N LEU A 72 17.08 23.78 -12.70
CA LEU A 72 17.18 23.52 -14.15
C LEU A 72 16.76 22.08 -14.51
N LYS A 73 17.28 21.10 -13.76
CA LYS A 73 17.00 19.66 -13.96
C LYS A 73 15.51 19.32 -13.73
N ASN A 74 14.84 20.03 -12.81
CA ASN A 74 13.41 19.87 -12.56
C ASN A 74 12.54 20.53 -13.65
N LYS A 75 12.99 21.62 -14.29
CA LYS A 75 12.24 22.27 -15.38
C LYS A 75 12.16 21.36 -16.62
N GLN A 76 13.29 20.76 -17.01
CA GLN A 76 13.37 19.83 -18.15
C GLN A 76 12.44 18.61 -17.98
N LYS A 77 12.44 17.98 -16.79
CA LYS A 77 11.52 16.87 -16.49
C LYS A 77 10.04 17.27 -16.48
N LYS A 78 9.72 18.51 -16.09
CA LYS A 78 8.35 19.02 -16.13
C LYS A 78 7.83 19.10 -17.57
N GLU A 79 8.64 19.66 -18.47
CA GLU A 79 8.33 19.79 -19.91
C GLU A 79 8.24 18.41 -20.61
N GLU A 80 9.07 17.45 -20.21
CA GLU A 80 9.05 16.06 -20.70
C GLU A 80 7.76 15.33 -20.30
N VAL A 81 7.29 15.52 -19.06
CA VAL A 81 5.99 15.02 -18.58
C VAL A 81 4.83 15.73 -19.30
N GLU A 82 4.92 17.03 -19.56
CA GLU A 82 3.90 17.80 -20.30
C GLU A 82 3.74 17.30 -21.75
N LYS A 83 4.82 16.85 -22.41
CA LYS A 83 4.74 16.11 -23.69
C LYS A 83 4.02 14.76 -23.55
N LEU A 84 4.29 13.99 -22.50
CA LEU A 84 3.61 12.70 -22.26
C LEU A 84 2.10 12.84 -21.99
N PHE A 85 1.60 14.05 -21.69
CA PHE A 85 0.18 14.39 -21.56
C PHE A 85 -0.54 14.65 -22.91
N LEU A 86 0.20 14.90 -24.00
CA LEU A 86 -0.28 15.36 -25.32
C LEU A 86 -0.34 14.25 -26.39
N ASP A 87 0.63 13.33 -26.42
CA ASP A 87 0.69 12.28 -27.45
C ASP A 87 -0.33 11.15 -27.20
N ASN A 88 -1.53 11.30 -27.77
CA ASN A 88 -2.66 10.37 -27.70
C ASN A 88 -3.09 9.91 -29.11
N SER A 89 -2.25 9.13 -29.80
CA SER A 89 -2.54 8.59 -31.13
C SER A 89 -2.25 7.09 -31.24
N PHE A 90 -3.09 6.26 -30.63
CA PHE A 90 -3.25 4.80 -30.82
C PHE A 90 -4.57 4.43 -30.08
N CYS A 91 -5.56 3.69 -30.57
CA CYS A 91 -5.64 2.74 -31.69
C CYS A 91 -7.00 2.83 -32.44
N LYS A 92 -7.10 2.26 -33.65
CA LYS A 92 -8.35 1.72 -34.24
C LYS A 92 -8.20 0.19 -34.35
N ILE A 93 -9.27 -0.60 -34.15
CA ILE A 93 -9.18 -2.08 -33.99
C ILE A 93 -10.42 -2.80 -34.57
N ASP A 94 -10.19 -3.81 -35.42
CA ASP A 94 -11.18 -4.75 -36.03
C ASP A 94 -10.55 -6.17 -36.08
N LYS A 95 -11.24 -7.33 -35.96
CA LYS A 95 -12.56 -7.89 -36.35
C LYS A 95 -12.47 -8.64 -37.69
N GLU A 96 -13.04 -9.83 -37.88
CA GLU A 96 -13.77 -10.77 -36.98
C GLU A 96 -12.88 -11.81 -36.24
N ASN A 97 -13.47 -12.62 -35.34
CA ASN A 97 -13.63 -14.07 -35.53
C ASN A 97 -14.43 -14.70 -34.36
N GLU A 98 -15.22 -15.75 -34.66
CA GLU A 98 -16.10 -16.45 -33.71
C GLU A 98 -15.36 -17.58 -32.96
N ILE A 99 -15.81 -17.93 -31.75
CA ILE A 99 -15.29 -19.05 -30.95
C ILE A 99 -16.48 -19.92 -30.50
N PRO A 100 -16.39 -21.27 -30.53
CA PRO A 100 -17.53 -22.14 -30.22
C PRO A 100 -17.96 -22.07 -28.75
N SER A 101 -19.27 -22.08 -28.53
CA SER A 101 -19.91 -22.13 -27.22
C SER A 101 -19.80 -23.53 -26.59
N GLY A 102 -19.12 -23.64 -25.45
CA GLY A 102 -19.10 -24.89 -24.68
C GLY A 102 -18.05 -24.96 -23.58
N MET A 103 -18.30 -24.29 -22.44
CA MET A 103 -17.70 -24.64 -21.16
C MET A 103 -18.79 -24.64 -20.08
N GLY A 104 -18.89 -25.77 -19.38
CA GLY A 104 -19.82 -25.95 -18.27
C GLY A 104 -19.38 -25.21 -17.01
N GLU A 105 -20.28 -25.20 -16.03
CA GLU A 105 -20.09 -24.55 -14.74
C GLU A 105 -18.89 -25.17 -14.00
N ILE A 106 -17.82 -24.38 -13.81
CA ILE A 106 -16.68 -24.77 -12.98
C ILE A 106 -16.99 -24.33 -11.55
N GLU A 107 -17.17 -25.30 -10.66
CA GLU A 107 -17.36 -25.04 -9.23
C GLU A 107 -16.15 -24.33 -8.62
N ASN A 108 -16.42 -23.58 -7.54
CA ASN A 108 -15.58 -22.49 -7.06
C ASN A 108 -14.39 -22.98 -6.20
N GLU A 109 -13.51 -23.83 -6.76
CA GLU A 109 -12.24 -24.19 -6.13
C GLU A 109 -11.25 -23.02 -6.18
N TYR A 110 -11.12 -22.33 -5.04
CA TYR A 110 -10.03 -21.37 -4.80
C TYR A 110 -8.69 -22.05 -5.07
N PHE A 111 -7.93 -21.56 -6.06
CA PHE A 111 -6.54 -21.98 -6.25
C PHE A 111 -5.76 -21.71 -4.96
N PRO A 112 -5.33 -22.72 -4.20
CA PRO A 112 -4.87 -22.49 -2.86
C PRO A 112 -3.46 -21.89 -2.93
N LEU A 113 -3.32 -20.66 -2.44
CA LEU A 113 -2.02 -19.95 -2.37
C LEU A 113 -0.95 -20.74 -1.59
N SER A 114 -1.32 -21.78 -0.84
CA SER A 114 -0.39 -22.76 -0.27
C SER A 114 0.49 -23.47 -1.32
N LEU A 115 0.03 -23.60 -2.58
CA LEU A 115 0.80 -24.22 -3.65
C LEU A 115 2.04 -23.39 -4.03
N LEU A 116 1.95 -22.06 -3.91
CA LEU A 116 3.08 -21.13 -4.11
C LEU A 116 4.16 -21.25 -3.02
N TYR A 117 3.89 -21.98 -1.94
CA TYR A 117 4.84 -22.23 -0.85
C TYR A 117 5.09 -23.74 -0.64
N THR A 118 4.92 -24.55 -1.69
CA THR A 118 5.41 -25.94 -1.76
C THR A 118 6.88 -26.01 -1.32
N ASP A 119 7.24 -27.06 -0.56
CA ASP A 119 8.60 -27.19 -0.01
C ASP A 119 9.70 -27.19 -1.10
N GLU A 120 9.37 -27.68 -2.31
CA GLU A 120 10.24 -27.76 -3.49
C GLU A 120 10.79 -26.40 -3.94
N TYR A 121 9.92 -25.44 -4.24
CA TYR A 121 10.31 -24.15 -4.81
C TYR A 121 10.60 -23.07 -3.76
N ARG A 122 10.38 -23.36 -2.47
CA ARG A 122 10.44 -22.34 -1.41
C ARG A 122 11.80 -21.64 -1.36
N GLN A 123 12.90 -22.39 -1.37
CA GLN A 123 14.23 -21.77 -1.32
C GLN A 123 14.56 -20.98 -2.60
N ASP A 124 14.02 -21.37 -3.75
CA ASP A 124 14.19 -20.65 -5.02
C ASP A 124 13.41 -19.35 -5.05
N ILE A 125 12.18 -19.36 -4.54
CA ILE A 125 11.35 -18.17 -4.35
C ILE A 125 12.04 -17.18 -3.40
N TRP A 126 12.61 -17.64 -2.28
CA TRP A 126 13.37 -16.75 -1.38
C TRP A 126 14.58 -16.12 -2.07
N ARG A 127 15.38 -16.92 -2.79
CA ARG A 127 16.53 -16.43 -3.57
C ARG A 127 16.13 -15.46 -4.67
N TYR A 128 15.01 -15.71 -5.35
CA TYR A 128 14.46 -14.81 -6.35
C TYR A 128 14.00 -13.49 -5.73
N LEU A 129 13.21 -13.51 -4.65
CA LEU A 129 12.69 -12.31 -3.99
C LEU A 129 13.81 -11.44 -3.41
N THR A 130 14.80 -12.03 -2.73
CA THR A 130 15.97 -11.30 -2.20
C THR A 130 16.87 -10.74 -3.30
N ARG A 131 17.08 -11.49 -4.40
CA ARG A 131 17.78 -10.97 -5.58
C ARG A 131 16.98 -9.87 -6.29
N SER A 132 15.66 -9.95 -6.28
CA SER A 132 14.75 -8.99 -6.91
C SER A 132 14.67 -7.67 -6.11
N GLU A 133 14.55 -7.70 -4.78
CA GLU A 133 14.51 -6.47 -3.96
C GLU A 133 15.80 -5.65 -4.06
N ALA A 134 16.95 -6.32 -4.23
CA ALA A 134 18.24 -5.67 -4.43
C ALA A 134 18.37 -4.94 -5.79
N GLN A 135 17.64 -5.40 -6.81
CA GLN A 135 17.61 -4.82 -8.17
C GLN A 135 16.36 -3.95 -8.42
N ALA A 136 15.35 -4.03 -7.57
CA ALA A 136 14.09 -3.33 -7.72
C ALA A 136 14.31 -1.81 -7.66
N PRO A 137 13.56 -1.01 -8.46
CA PRO A 137 13.62 0.44 -8.36
C PRO A 137 13.09 0.90 -6.99
N ARG A 138 14.00 1.20 -6.06
CA ARG A 138 13.63 1.75 -4.75
C ARG A 138 13.19 3.20 -4.89
N CYS A 139 12.24 3.62 -4.08
CA CYS A 139 11.96 5.03 -3.84
C CYS A 139 13.19 5.70 -3.20
N ASN A 140 13.35 7.01 -3.40
CA ASN A 140 14.34 7.79 -2.67
C ASN A 140 13.77 8.10 -1.27
N PRO A 141 14.37 7.65 -0.16
CA PRO A 141 13.81 7.86 1.18
C PRO A 141 13.56 9.34 1.52
N ASN A 142 14.35 10.24 0.92
CA ASN A 142 14.24 11.69 1.06
C ASN A 142 13.39 12.34 -0.07
N PHE A 143 12.52 11.61 -0.76
CA PHE A 143 11.72 12.16 -1.88
C PHE A 143 10.86 13.36 -1.45
N ILE A 144 10.41 13.40 -0.19
CA ILE A 144 9.53 14.46 0.30
C ILE A 144 10.21 15.83 0.27
N LEU A 145 11.54 15.89 0.42
CA LEU A 145 12.32 17.14 0.34
C LEU A 145 12.23 17.80 -1.05
N LYS A 146 11.85 17.04 -2.08
CA LYS A 146 11.63 17.53 -3.46
C LYS A 146 10.18 17.91 -3.73
N GLN A 147 9.24 17.57 -2.84
CA GLN A 147 7.83 17.89 -2.97
C GLN A 147 7.54 19.20 -2.22
N THR A 148 7.28 20.29 -2.94
CA THR A 148 7.03 21.60 -2.30
C THR A 148 5.69 21.72 -1.60
N ASP A 149 4.73 20.86 -1.95
CA ASP A 149 3.31 20.96 -1.61
C ASP A 149 2.82 19.78 -0.75
N LEU A 150 3.71 18.83 -0.43
CA LEU A 150 3.41 17.61 0.31
C LEU A 150 4.37 17.48 1.51
N SER A 151 3.88 16.81 2.55
CA SER A 151 4.64 16.49 3.77
C SER A 151 4.44 15.02 4.12
N TRP A 152 5.28 14.46 5.00
CA TRP A 152 5.08 13.09 5.51
C TRP A 152 3.68 12.90 6.09
N ASN A 153 3.18 13.84 6.91
CA ASN A 153 1.80 13.81 7.42
C ASN A 153 0.76 13.73 6.28
N SER A 154 0.97 14.44 5.16
CA SER A 154 0.08 14.35 4.00
C SER A 154 0.08 12.93 3.39
N ARG A 155 1.24 12.27 3.32
CA ARG A 155 1.37 10.85 2.91
C ARG A 155 0.68 9.93 3.92
N THR A 156 0.90 10.11 5.22
CA THR A 156 0.29 9.29 6.29
C THR A 156 -1.24 9.33 6.21
N ILE A 157 -1.83 10.52 5.99
CA ILE A 157 -3.27 10.69 5.76
C ILE A 157 -3.76 9.92 4.51
N LEU A 158 -3.01 9.96 3.40
CA LEU A 158 -3.38 9.21 2.20
C LEU A 158 -3.31 7.70 2.42
N VAL A 159 -2.26 7.21 3.09
CA VAL A 159 -2.07 5.77 3.37
C VAL A 159 -3.13 5.25 4.34
N ASP A 160 -3.51 6.01 5.37
CA ASP A 160 -4.62 5.67 6.30
C ASP A 160 -5.97 5.54 5.56
N TRP A 161 -6.26 6.44 4.62
CA TRP A 161 -7.43 6.34 3.75
C TRP A 161 -7.37 5.08 2.86
N LEU A 162 -6.20 4.77 2.26
CA LEU A 162 -6.04 3.58 1.43
C LEU A 162 -6.20 2.27 2.22
N VAL A 163 -5.76 2.21 3.47
CA VAL A 163 -6.02 1.06 4.37
C VAL A 163 -7.51 0.88 4.62
N SER A 164 -8.24 1.98 4.84
CA SER A 164 -9.70 1.95 5.06
C SER A 164 -10.45 1.41 3.83
N VAL A 165 -10.04 1.85 2.63
CA VAL A 165 -10.63 1.36 1.37
C VAL A 165 -10.27 -0.11 1.14
N ALA A 166 -9.02 -0.52 1.38
CA ALA A 166 -8.59 -1.89 1.18
C ALA A 166 -9.34 -2.89 2.08
N ASP A 167 -9.57 -2.57 3.37
CA ASP A 167 -10.28 -3.49 4.28
C ASP A 167 -11.79 -3.56 3.97
N GLU A 168 -12.43 -2.44 3.60
CA GLU A 168 -13.86 -2.41 3.22
C GLU A 168 -14.14 -3.24 1.94
N PHE A 169 -13.34 -3.02 0.89
CA PHE A 169 -13.46 -3.75 -0.37
C PHE A 169 -12.79 -5.14 -0.32
N LYS A 170 -12.23 -5.52 0.83
CA LYS A 170 -11.57 -6.81 1.09
C LYS A 170 -10.44 -7.13 0.10
N LEU A 171 -9.73 -6.09 -0.35
CA LEU A 171 -8.59 -6.22 -1.25
C LEU A 171 -7.49 -7.08 -0.60
N CYS A 172 -6.70 -7.75 -1.43
CA CYS A 172 -5.54 -8.51 -0.99
C CYS A 172 -4.52 -7.58 -0.31
N GLU A 173 -3.86 -8.08 0.74
CA GLU A 173 -2.87 -7.30 1.48
C GLU A 173 -1.69 -6.86 0.60
N ASN A 174 -1.32 -7.69 -0.37
CA ASN A 174 -0.29 -7.35 -1.35
C ASN A 174 -0.70 -6.16 -2.23
N THR A 175 -1.98 -6.03 -2.59
CA THR A 175 -2.55 -4.90 -3.34
C THR A 175 -2.30 -3.57 -2.61
N PHE A 176 -2.56 -3.53 -1.30
CA PHE A 176 -2.25 -2.36 -0.48
C PHE A 176 -0.74 -2.05 -0.51
N HIS A 177 0.12 -3.05 -0.28
CA HIS A 177 1.59 -2.88 -0.24
C HIS A 177 2.15 -2.39 -1.59
N LEU A 178 1.64 -2.93 -2.70
CA LEU A 178 1.97 -2.51 -4.06
C LEU A 178 1.52 -1.07 -4.32
N SER A 179 0.31 -0.67 -3.92
CA SER A 179 -0.20 0.69 -4.11
C SER A 179 0.71 1.74 -3.44
N VAL A 180 1.15 1.49 -2.19
CA VAL A 180 2.05 2.37 -1.45
C VAL A 180 3.43 2.43 -2.12
N ASN A 181 3.96 1.28 -2.56
CA ASN A 181 5.20 1.21 -3.32
C ASN A 181 5.15 2.06 -4.61
N TYR A 182 4.04 2.02 -5.35
CA TYR A 182 3.86 2.81 -6.57
C TYR A 182 3.84 4.30 -6.26
N ILE A 183 3.11 4.73 -5.21
CA ILE A 183 3.05 6.12 -4.76
C ILE A 183 4.45 6.64 -4.42
N ASP A 184 5.20 5.93 -3.57
CA ASP A 184 6.51 6.40 -3.10
C ASP A 184 7.56 6.45 -4.24
N ARG A 185 7.54 5.48 -5.16
CA ARG A 185 8.41 5.50 -6.37
C ARG A 185 7.98 6.57 -7.39
N PHE A 186 6.71 6.93 -7.44
CA PHE A 186 6.20 8.01 -8.29
C PHE A 186 6.64 9.37 -7.74
N LEU A 187 6.42 9.62 -6.44
CA LEU A 187 6.85 10.84 -5.74
C LEU A 187 8.37 11.02 -5.72
N SER A 188 9.14 9.94 -5.85
CA SER A 188 10.60 9.98 -6.03
C SER A 188 11.06 10.59 -7.36
N GLN A 189 10.15 10.68 -8.35
CA GLN A 189 10.47 11.07 -9.73
C GLN A 189 9.68 12.28 -10.22
N ILE A 190 8.44 12.45 -9.77
CA ILE A 190 7.48 13.43 -10.27
C ILE A 190 6.93 14.27 -9.12
N PHE A 191 6.91 15.60 -9.32
CA PHE A 191 6.25 16.53 -8.41
C PHE A 191 4.72 16.40 -8.50
N VAL A 192 4.05 16.36 -7.35
CA VAL A 192 2.59 16.23 -7.28
C VAL A 192 1.98 17.36 -6.45
N ALA A 193 1.16 18.18 -7.11
CA ALA A 193 0.36 19.20 -6.44
C ALA A 193 -0.63 18.55 -5.47
N ARG A 194 -0.83 19.18 -4.31
CA ARG A 194 -1.63 18.61 -3.20
C ARG A 194 -3.06 18.22 -3.60
N ASN A 195 -3.69 19.00 -4.46
CA ASN A 195 -5.04 18.75 -5.00
C ASN A 195 -5.12 17.60 -6.03
N LYS A 196 -3.98 16.98 -6.40
CA LYS A 196 -3.90 15.76 -7.21
C LYS A 196 -3.37 14.56 -6.44
N PHE A 197 -3.06 14.71 -5.15
CA PHE A 197 -2.43 13.64 -4.38
C PHE A 197 -3.39 12.47 -4.08
N GLN A 198 -4.66 12.74 -3.79
CA GLN A 198 -5.67 11.69 -3.66
C GLN A 198 -5.93 10.97 -4.99
N LEU A 199 -5.85 11.67 -6.13
CA LEU A 199 -5.94 11.06 -7.47
C LEU A 199 -4.78 10.11 -7.74
N LEU A 200 -3.56 10.45 -7.30
CA LEU A 200 -2.41 9.53 -7.36
C LEU A 200 -2.70 8.27 -6.53
N GLY A 201 -3.20 8.40 -5.30
CA GLY A 201 -3.54 7.26 -4.45
C GLY A 201 -4.60 6.35 -5.05
N ALA A 202 -5.71 6.93 -5.53
CA ALA A 202 -6.79 6.18 -6.18
C ALA A 202 -6.32 5.43 -7.43
N ALA A 203 -5.54 6.08 -8.30
CA ALA A 203 -5.00 5.45 -9.50
C ALA A 203 -3.90 4.42 -9.20
N ALA A 204 -3.11 4.61 -8.13
CA ALA A 204 -2.11 3.63 -7.69
C ALA A 204 -2.77 2.37 -7.11
N MET A 205 -3.87 2.50 -6.35
CA MET A 205 -4.62 1.35 -5.86
C MET A 205 -5.40 0.65 -6.99
N LEU A 206 -6.07 1.38 -7.88
CA LEU A 206 -6.65 0.80 -9.12
C LEU A 206 -5.62 -0.06 -9.88
N LEU A 207 -4.42 0.50 -10.09
CA LEU A 207 -3.35 -0.17 -10.79
C LEU A 207 -2.82 -1.38 -10.01
N ALA A 208 -2.73 -1.30 -8.67
CA ALA A 208 -2.34 -2.43 -7.85
C ALA A 208 -3.40 -3.53 -7.90
N SER A 209 -4.68 -3.18 -7.84
CA SER A 209 -5.78 -4.15 -7.92
C SER A 209 -5.74 -4.91 -9.25
N LYS A 210 -5.46 -4.23 -10.37
CA LYS A 210 -5.28 -4.88 -11.68
C LYS A 210 -4.09 -5.84 -11.78
N MET A 211 -3.12 -5.77 -10.84
CA MET A 211 -1.95 -6.67 -10.82
C MET A 211 -2.14 -7.90 -9.93
N GLU A 212 -3.12 -7.88 -9.00
CA GLU A 212 -3.21 -8.83 -7.89
C GLU A 212 -4.62 -9.42 -7.68
N GLU A 213 -5.68 -8.64 -7.90
CA GLU A 213 -7.06 -9.08 -7.66
C GLU A 213 -7.61 -9.85 -8.86
N TYR A 214 -8.42 -10.88 -8.58
CA TYR A 214 -9.23 -11.55 -9.61
C TYR A 214 -10.26 -10.61 -10.25
N GLN A 215 -10.87 -9.72 -9.45
CA GLN A 215 -11.84 -8.73 -9.88
C GLN A 215 -11.47 -7.34 -9.31
N PRO A 216 -10.68 -6.54 -10.05
CA PRO A 216 -10.32 -5.20 -9.63
C PRO A 216 -11.50 -4.22 -9.80
N LEU A 217 -11.60 -3.25 -8.88
CA LEU A 217 -12.57 -2.15 -8.97
C LEU A 217 -12.34 -1.30 -10.23
N ASP A 218 -13.42 -0.79 -10.82
CA ASP A 218 -13.36 0.01 -12.03
C ASP A 218 -13.07 1.51 -11.76
N ALA A 219 -12.82 2.28 -12.83
CA ALA A 219 -12.51 3.70 -12.72
C ALA A 219 -13.71 4.58 -12.29
N GLN A 220 -14.95 4.08 -12.39
CA GLN A 220 -16.16 4.72 -11.87
C GLN A 220 -16.25 4.55 -10.35
N GLU A 221 -15.97 3.36 -9.85
CA GLU A 221 -15.90 3.06 -8.41
C GLU A 221 -14.79 3.90 -7.74
N TRP A 222 -13.60 3.99 -8.35
CA TRP A 222 -12.54 4.89 -7.86
C TRP A 222 -12.90 6.38 -7.93
N SER A 223 -13.61 6.81 -8.98
CA SER A 223 -14.17 8.16 -9.06
C SER A 223 -15.15 8.42 -7.89
N TYR A 224 -16.05 7.47 -7.63
CA TYR A 224 -17.00 7.53 -6.52
C TYR A 224 -16.32 7.57 -5.14
N LEU A 225 -15.29 6.75 -4.90
CA LEU A 225 -14.52 6.71 -3.64
C LEU A 225 -13.82 8.05 -3.34
N THR A 226 -13.41 8.79 -4.38
CA THR A 226 -12.90 10.16 -4.21
C THR A 226 -14.00 11.22 -4.03
N GLY A 227 -15.26 10.81 -3.84
CA GLY A 227 -16.42 11.70 -3.72
C GLY A 227 -16.73 12.44 -5.02
N TYR A 228 -16.46 11.84 -6.17
CA TYR A 228 -16.51 12.46 -7.50
C TYR A 228 -15.58 13.68 -7.69
N THR A 229 -14.58 13.87 -6.81
CA THR A 229 -13.57 14.94 -6.95
C THR A 229 -12.76 14.79 -8.25
N PHE A 230 -12.60 13.55 -8.73
CA PHE A 230 -11.96 13.24 -10.00
C PHE A 230 -12.86 12.35 -10.85
N SER A 231 -12.93 12.62 -12.15
CA SER A 231 -13.73 11.80 -13.07
C SER A 231 -13.02 10.49 -13.43
N PRO A 232 -13.72 9.45 -13.91
CA PRO A 232 -13.10 8.17 -14.30
C PRO A 232 -11.99 8.35 -15.35
N ARG A 233 -12.16 9.31 -16.27
CA ARG A 233 -11.15 9.70 -17.26
C ARG A 233 -9.88 10.27 -16.63
N GLN A 234 -9.99 10.99 -15.52
CA GLN A 234 -8.82 11.50 -14.78
C GLN A 234 -8.11 10.39 -14.02
N VAL A 235 -8.84 9.43 -13.44
CA VAL A 235 -8.27 8.23 -12.79
C VAL A 235 -7.47 7.40 -13.81
N LEU A 236 -8.07 7.07 -14.96
CA LEU A 236 -7.39 6.35 -16.04
C LEU A 236 -6.20 7.13 -16.63
N LYS A 237 -6.29 8.47 -16.73
CA LYS A 237 -5.14 9.27 -17.19
C LYS A 237 -4.01 9.25 -16.16
N MET A 238 -4.29 9.28 -14.86
CA MET A 238 -3.28 9.14 -13.81
C MET A 238 -2.64 7.75 -13.82
N GLU A 239 -3.42 6.68 -13.98
CA GLU A 239 -2.92 5.31 -14.15
C GLU A 239 -1.87 5.21 -15.27
N GLN A 240 -2.17 5.76 -16.45
CA GLN A 240 -1.22 5.79 -17.58
C GLN A 240 0.07 6.55 -17.26
N ILE A 241 -0.01 7.63 -16.47
CA ILE A 241 1.17 8.41 -16.05
C ILE A 241 2.01 7.62 -15.04
N ILE A 242 1.38 6.91 -14.09
CA ILE A 242 2.07 6.01 -13.16
C ILE A 242 2.80 4.90 -13.94
N LEU A 243 2.12 4.23 -14.86
CA LEU A 243 2.71 3.18 -15.71
C LEU A 243 3.94 3.68 -16.50
N LYS A 244 3.81 4.85 -17.14
CA LYS A 244 4.92 5.52 -17.87
C LYS A 244 6.09 5.85 -16.92
N ALA A 245 5.82 6.47 -15.77
CA ALA A 245 6.83 6.88 -14.79
C ALA A 245 7.56 5.70 -14.12
N LEU A 246 6.85 4.60 -13.85
CA LEU A 246 7.40 3.38 -13.26
C LEU A 246 7.96 2.41 -14.31
N LYS A 247 7.89 2.76 -15.61
CA LYS A 247 8.35 1.96 -16.75
C LYS A 247 7.80 0.53 -16.72
N PHE A 248 6.51 0.40 -16.39
CA PHE A 248 5.81 -0.89 -16.23
C PHE A 248 6.45 -1.88 -15.22
N ARG A 249 7.37 -1.44 -14.35
CA ARG A 249 7.96 -2.28 -13.29
C ARG A 249 7.01 -2.37 -12.10
N MET A 250 5.97 -3.19 -12.25
CA MET A 250 4.81 -3.21 -11.34
C MET A 250 4.86 -4.27 -10.24
N GLN A 251 5.71 -5.31 -10.34
CA GLN A 251 5.80 -6.36 -9.30
C GLN A 251 7.16 -6.35 -8.55
N PRO A 252 7.46 -5.32 -7.75
CA PRO A 252 8.57 -5.37 -6.79
C PRO A 252 8.20 -6.27 -5.60
N PRO A 253 9.17 -6.94 -4.96
CA PRO A 253 8.92 -7.67 -3.71
C PRO A 253 8.37 -6.75 -2.62
N THR A 254 7.31 -7.20 -1.95
CA THR A 254 6.65 -6.50 -0.85
C THR A 254 7.03 -7.10 0.50
N THR A 255 6.91 -6.31 1.55
CA THR A 255 7.14 -6.77 2.92
C THR A 255 6.11 -7.85 3.30
N TYR A 256 4.86 -7.75 2.82
CA TYR A 256 3.84 -8.80 2.92
C TYR A 256 4.34 -10.15 2.37
N GLY A 257 4.87 -10.18 1.14
CA GLY A 257 5.36 -11.42 0.52
C GLY A 257 6.48 -12.09 1.32
N PHE A 258 7.41 -11.29 1.87
CA PHE A 258 8.45 -11.79 2.76
C PHE A 258 7.90 -12.30 4.11
N ILE A 259 6.86 -11.66 4.68
CA ILE A 259 6.19 -12.16 5.90
C ILE A 259 5.51 -13.50 5.63
N GLN A 260 4.74 -13.63 4.55
CA GLN A 260 4.09 -14.88 4.17
C GLN A 260 5.12 -16.01 4.06
N HIS A 261 6.24 -15.75 3.40
CA HIS A 261 7.34 -16.68 3.28
C HIS A 261 7.91 -17.12 4.64
N LEU A 262 8.35 -16.18 5.48
CA LEU A 262 8.97 -16.47 6.79
C LEU A 262 7.99 -17.15 7.76
N CYS A 263 6.71 -16.81 7.70
CA CYS A 263 5.67 -17.43 8.51
C CYS A 263 5.35 -18.86 8.03
N SER A 264 5.35 -19.11 6.72
CA SER A 264 5.17 -20.45 6.15
C SER A 264 6.29 -21.41 6.58
N GLU A 265 7.54 -20.95 6.59
CA GLU A 265 8.72 -21.76 6.95
C GLU A 265 8.68 -22.33 8.37
N LEU A 266 8.01 -21.65 9.29
CA LEU A 266 7.83 -22.11 10.67
C LEU A 266 6.40 -22.55 10.99
N ARG A 267 5.52 -22.62 9.98
CA ARG A 267 4.09 -22.94 10.15
C ARG A 267 3.47 -22.17 11.32
N MET A 268 3.70 -20.85 11.33
CA MET A 268 3.30 -19.99 12.45
C MET A 268 1.78 -19.94 12.63
N ASP A 269 1.32 -19.81 13.88
CA ASP A 269 -0.10 -19.63 14.16
C ASP A 269 -0.64 -18.32 13.56
N PRO A 270 -1.93 -18.28 13.12
CA PRO A 270 -2.51 -17.11 12.47
C PRO A 270 -2.38 -15.82 13.28
N LYS A 271 -2.44 -15.89 14.62
CA LYS A 271 -2.30 -14.71 15.49
C LYS A 271 -0.90 -14.10 15.40
N THR A 272 0.15 -14.93 15.29
CA THR A 272 1.53 -14.48 15.06
C THR A 272 1.68 -13.85 13.67
N VAL A 273 1.07 -14.44 12.63
CA VAL A 273 1.09 -13.88 11.26
C VAL A 273 0.38 -12.52 11.21
N HIS A 274 -0.86 -12.44 11.73
CA HIS A 274 -1.61 -11.19 11.81
C HIS A 274 -0.88 -10.09 12.58
N LEU A 275 -0.18 -10.43 13.68
CA LEU A 275 0.59 -9.45 14.46
C LEU A 275 1.83 -8.96 13.69
N ALA A 276 2.51 -9.82 12.91
CA ALA A 276 3.60 -9.41 12.05
C ALA A 276 3.12 -8.50 10.90
N MET A 277 1.98 -8.81 10.29
CA MET A 277 1.37 -7.96 9.26
C MET A 277 0.93 -6.59 9.82
N TYR A 278 0.35 -6.56 11.03
CA TYR A 278 0.03 -5.31 11.73
C TYR A 278 1.25 -4.40 11.92
N PHE A 279 2.39 -4.94 12.36
CA PHE A 279 3.63 -4.15 12.49
C PHE A 279 4.18 -3.68 11.13
N CYS A 280 3.93 -4.44 10.06
CA CYS A 280 4.28 -4.01 8.72
C CYS A 280 3.38 -2.87 8.21
N ASP A 281 2.07 -2.97 8.40
CA ASP A 281 1.13 -1.93 7.93
C ASP A 281 1.36 -0.62 8.71
N LEU A 282 1.71 -0.70 10.00
CA LEU A 282 2.21 0.46 10.76
C LEU A 282 3.52 1.04 10.19
N ALA A 283 4.46 0.20 9.74
CA ALA A 283 5.71 0.65 9.13
C ALA A 283 5.50 1.30 7.75
N LEU A 284 4.51 0.82 6.96
CA LEU A 284 4.11 1.46 5.70
C LEU A 284 3.42 2.80 5.92
N LEU A 285 2.62 2.93 6.98
CA LEU A 285 1.97 4.17 7.39
C LEU A 285 3.02 5.24 7.76
N GLU A 286 3.93 4.91 8.67
CA GLU A 286 5.00 5.78 9.19
C GLU A 286 6.26 5.80 8.28
N GLY A 287 6.07 5.91 6.96
CA GLY A 287 7.12 5.64 5.95
C GLY A 287 8.45 6.40 6.11
N GLU A 288 8.44 7.61 6.69
CA GLU A 288 9.65 8.39 7.03
C GLU A 288 10.68 7.57 7.80
N ASP A 289 10.21 6.72 8.71
CA ASP A 289 11.02 5.94 9.64
C ASP A 289 11.49 4.59 9.05
N TYR A 290 11.02 4.19 7.86
CA TYR A 290 11.18 2.81 7.36
C TYR A 290 11.62 2.65 5.91
N LEU A 291 11.48 3.66 5.04
CA LEU A 291 11.77 3.53 3.60
C LEU A 291 13.26 3.28 3.25
N ASP A 292 14.18 3.59 4.18
CA ASP A 292 15.61 3.22 4.10
C ASP A 292 15.84 1.69 4.16
N HIS A 293 14.93 0.92 4.75
CA HIS A 293 15.09 -0.52 4.96
C HIS A 293 14.56 -1.35 3.79
N LEU A 294 15.18 -2.52 3.57
CA LEU A 294 14.70 -3.49 2.58
C LEU A 294 13.40 -4.16 3.05
N PRO A 295 12.47 -4.50 2.14
CA PRO A 295 11.26 -5.26 2.48
C PRO A 295 11.54 -6.56 3.25
N SER A 296 12.56 -7.34 2.88
CA SER A 296 12.94 -8.54 3.64
C SER A 296 13.36 -8.25 5.08
N LYS A 297 14.07 -7.14 5.31
CA LYS A 297 14.53 -6.71 6.63
C LYS A 297 13.37 -6.21 7.51
N LEU A 298 12.44 -5.46 6.92
CA LEU A 298 11.20 -5.04 7.60
C LEU A 298 10.35 -6.27 7.99
N ALA A 299 10.19 -7.23 7.08
CA ALA A 299 9.44 -8.46 7.32
C ALA A 299 10.04 -9.31 8.44
N ALA A 300 11.35 -9.56 8.38
CA ALA A 300 12.09 -10.27 9.41
C ALA A 300 11.93 -9.60 10.79
N SER A 301 12.05 -8.27 10.85
CA SER A 301 11.87 -7.49 12.08
C SER A 301 10.46 -7.60 12.65
N SER A 302 9.42 -7.49 11.80
CA SER A 302 8.03 -7.67 12.20
C SER A 302 7.78 -9.07 12.78
N VAL A 303 8.38 -10.11 12.19
CA VAL A 303 8.27 -11.49 12.65
C VAL A 303 8.98 -11.69 14.01
N VAL A 304 10.19 -11.14 14.21
CA VAL A 304 10.87 -11.12 15.52
C VAL A 304 9.97 -10.48 16.57
N LEU A 305 9.47 -9.27 16.30
CA LEU A 305 8.69 -8.50 17.25
C LEU A 305 7.34 -9.19 17.59
N ALA A 306 6.70 -9.82 16.60
CA ALA A 306 5.44 -10.56 16.81
C ALA A 306 5.65 -11.77 17.73
N ARG A 307 6.71 -12.55 17.47
CA ARG A 307 7.08 -13.72 18.29
C ARG A 307 7.49 -13.32 19.71
N HIS A 308 8.26 -12.26 19.88
CA HIS A 308 8.64 -11.70 21.18
C HIS A 308 7.41 -11.22 21.98
N THR A 309 6.53 -10.45 21.34
CA THR A 309 5.30 -9.90 21.95
C THR A 309 4.35 -11.01 22.40
N LEU A 310 4.24 -12.10 21.63
CA LEU A 310 3.43 -13.28 21.96
C LEU A 310 4.17 -14.31 22.84
N ALA A 311 5.29 -13.93 23.47
CA ALA A 311 6.06 -14.75 24.40
C ALA A 311 6.48 -16.13 23.86
N LYS A 312 6.79 -16.23 22.57
CA LYS A 312 7.33 -17.46 21.97
C LYS A 312 8.77 -17.70 22.47
N SER A 313 9.12 -18.96 22.72
CA SER A 313 10.36 -19.38 23.40
C SER A 313 11.66 -18.77 22.85
N LYS A 314 11.87 -18.82 21.53
CA LYS A 314 12.94 -18.08 20.84
C LYS A 314 12.31 -17.12 19.81
N PRO A 315 12.44 -15.78 19.98
CA PRO A 315 11.92 -14.80 19.02
C PRO A 315 12.49 -14.98 17.60
N TRP A 316 13.79 -15.26 17.47
CA TRP A 316 14.46 -15.54 16.20
C TRP A 316 15.18 -16.89 16.23
N PRO A 317 14.49 -18.00 15.91
CA PRO A 317 15.11 -19.33 15.93
C PRO A 317 16.05 -19.55 14.74
N GLN A 318 17.01 -20.47 14.90
CA GLN A 318 18.10 -20.73 13.93
C GLN A 318 17.62 -21.04 12.50
N LYS A 319 16.41 -21.61 12.32
CA LYS A 319 15.83 -21.80 10.98
C LYS A 319 15.60 -20.46 10.25
N LEU A 320 15.13 -19.41 10.94
CA LEU A 320 14.96 -18.09 10.32
C LEU A 320 16.29 -17.39 10.07
N LYS A 321 17.28 -17.52 10.98
CA LYS A 321 18.67 -17.04 10.73
C LYS A 321 19.23 -17.66 9.44
N LYS A 322 19.07 -18.97 9.26
CA LYS A 322 19.51 -19.73 8.07
C LYS A 322 18.75 -19.36 6.78
N VAL A 323 17.41 -19.26 6.82
CA VAL A 323 16.62 -18.93 5.62
C VAL A 323 16.86 -17.48 5.21
N SER A 324 16.76 -16.55 6.16
CA SER A 324 16.77 -15.11 5.83
C SER A 324 18.16 -14.51 5.63
N GLY A 325 19.19 -15.12 6.21
CA GLY A 325 20.54 -14.56 6.29
C GLY A 325 20.72 -13.48 7.35
N TYR A 326 19.65 -12.97 7.97
CA TYR A 326 19.73 -11.90 8.98
C TYR A 326 20.03 -12.42 10.38
N SER A 327 21.05 -11.83 11.00
CA SER A 327 21.28 -11.92 12.45
C SER A 327 20.31 -11.03 13.22
N LEU A 328 20.03 -11.40 14.46
CA LEU A 328 19.15 -10.62 15.34
C LEU A 328 19.75 -9.24 15.69
N LYS A 329 21.08 -9.13 15.72
CA LYS A 329 21.82 -7.87 15.85
C LYS A 329 21.55 -6.90 14.69
N GLU A 330 21.49 -7.39 13.46
CA GLU A 330 21.16 -6.55 12.28
C GLU A 330 19.69 -6.10 12.27
N LEU A 331 18.78 -6.92 12.80
CA LEU A 331 17.35 -6.60 12.90
C LEU A 331 17.04 -5.66 14.09
N SER A 332 17.82 -5.73 15.16
CA SER A 332 17.60 -5.01 16.42
C SER A 332 17.22 -3.52 16.27
N PRO A 333 17.90 -2.68 15.45
CA PRO A 333 17.50 -1.28 15.29
C PRO A 333 16.08 -1.09 14.71
N VAL A 334 15.68 -1.96 13.78
CA VAL A 334 14.35 -1.93 13.14
C VAL A 334 13.30 -2.46 14.11
N VAL A 335 13.60 -3.55 14.81
CA VAL A 335 12.75 -4.14 15.85
C VAL A 335 12.45 -3.14 16.98
N GLN A 336 13.46 -2.38 17.43
CA GLN A 336 13.29 -1.31 18.43
C GLN A 336 12.39 -0.19 17.90
N ARG A 337 12.55 0.21 16.63
CA ARG A 337 11.73 1.25 15.99
C ARG A 337 10.28 0.80 15.85
N GLN A 338 10.04 -0.41 15.36
CA GLN A 338 8.70 -1.02 15.30
C GLN A 338 8.06 -1.16 16.69
N GLN A 339 8.84 -1.51 17.72
CA GLN A 339 8.37 -1.56 19.10
C GLN A 339 7.94 -0.18 19.62
N LYS A 340 8.63 0.90 19.23
CA LYS A 340 8.23 2.29 19.53
C LYS A 340 6.93 2.64 18.81
N THR A 341 6.87 2.45 17.49
CA THR A 341 5.66 2.72 16.68
C THR A 341 4.44 1.95 17.22
N PHE A 342 4.60 0.68 17.61
CA PHE A 342 3.53 -0.12 18.22
C PHE A 342 3.05 0.43 19.58
N ARG A 343 3.93 0.99 20.41
CA ARG A 343 3.52 1.62 21.68
C ARG A 343 2.76 2.93 21.45
N GLU A 344 3.10 3.66 20.38
CA GLU A 344 2.51 4.96 20.05
C GLU A 344 1.23 4.84 19.18
N SER A 345 1.03 3.76 18.43
CA SER A 345 -0.10 3.60 17.50
C SER A 345 -1.49 3.82 18.13
N PRO A 346 -1.77 3.43 19.40
CA PRO A 346 -3.07 3.72 20.02
C PRO A 346 -3.30 5.23 20.26
N MET A 347 -2.25 6.06 20.21
CA MET A 347 -2.28 7.51 20.45
C MET A 347 -2.23 8.35 19.16
N ARG A 348 -1.79 7.79 18.02
CA ARG A 348 -1.71 8.49 16.72
C ARG A 348 -3.09 8.93 16.20
N GLU A 349 -3.14 9.98 15.38
CA GLU A 349 -4.41 10.47 14.79
C GLU A 349 -4.99 9.50 13.75
N GLN A 350 -4.13 8.91 12.92
CA GLN A 350 -4.50 7.93 11.90
C GLN A 350 -4.85 6.60 12.57
N LYS A 351 -6.06 6.07 12.27
CA LYS A 351 -6.66 4.94 12.99
C LYS A 351 -7.01 3.74 12.11
N ALA A 352 -6.94 3.81 10.78
CA ALA A 352 -7.40 2.74 9.91
C ALA A 352 -6.69 1.40 10.19
N VAL A 353 -5.36 1.42 10.32
CA VAL A 353 -4.56 0.23 10.68
C VAL A 353 -4.95 -0.29 12.07
N GLN A 354 -5.11 0.59 13.06
CA GLN A 354 -5.53 0.20 14.41
C GLN A 354 -6.92 -0.45 14.42
N THR A 355 -7.88 0.11 13.67
CA THR A 355 -9.26 -0.39 13.55
C THR A 355 -9.31 -1.73 12.83
N LYS A 356 -8.68 -1.83 11.65
CA LYS A 356 -8.52 -3.07 10.85
C LYS A 356 -8.09 -4.24 11.74
N TYR A 357 -6.93 -4.11 12.40
CA TYR A 357 -6.34 -5.16 13.22
C TYR A 357 -6.91 -5.28 14.64
N SER A 358 -7.86 -4.44 15.04
CA SER A 358 -8.68 -4.63 16.24
C SER A 358 -9.89 -5.56 15.99
N SER A 359 -10.24 -5.80 14.72
CA SER A 359 -11.33 -6.69 14.34
C SER A 359 -11.03 -8.17 14.65
N PRO A 360 -12.05 -9.03 14.81
CA PRO A 360 -11.83 -10.47 15.04
C PRO A 360 -11.19 -11.18 13.83
N LYS A 361 -11.34 -10.66 12.60
CA LYS A 361 -10.73 -11.18 11.35
C LYS A 361 -9.23 -11.39 11.53
N TYR A 362 -8.53 -10.39 12.08
CA TYR A 362 -7.09 -10.43 12.33
C TYR A 362 -6.75 -10.77 13.80
N ASN A 363 -7.53 -11.65 14.43
CA ASN A 363 -7.36 -12.09 15.83
C ASN A 363 -7.25 -10.98 16.90
N ARG A 364 -7.75 -9.76 16.62
CA ARG A 364 -7.65 -8.58 17.51
C ARG A 364 -6.21 -8.23 17.93
N VAL A 365 -5.23 -8.47 17.07
CA VAL A 365 -3.79 -8.31 17.39
C VAL A 365 -3.42 -6.87 17.79
N ALA A 366 -4.12 -5.85 17.31
CA ALA A 366 -3.89 -4.46 17.70
C ALA A 366 -4.29 -4.13 19.15
N LEU A 367 -4.98 -5.04 19.85
CA LEU A 367 -5.31 -4.94 21.28
C LEU A 367 -4.29 -5.66 22.19
N VAL A 368 -3.29 -6.34 21.62
CA VAL A 368 -2.23 -6.99 22.39
C VAL A 368 -1.37 -5.92 23.07
N ARG A 369 -1.05 -6.10 24.35
CA ARG A 369 -0.20 -5.14 25.09
C ARG A 369 1.27 -5.27 24.64
N PRO A 370 1.95 -4.15 24.35
CA PRO A 370 3.40 -4.16 24.11
C PRO A 370 4.17 -4.78 25.28
N ARG A 371 5.10 -5.69 24.97
CA ARG A 371 6.01 -6.24 25.98
C ARG A 371 7.17 -5.27 26.24
N ALA A 372 7.77 -5.31 27.43
CA ALA A 372 9.09 -4.73 27.63
C ALA A 372 10.09 -5.47 26.72
N LEU A 373 10.87 -4.74 25.92
CA LEU A 373 11.77 -5.34 24.95
C LEU A 373 13.14 -5.48 25.59
N MET A 374 13.45 -6.71 26.00
CA MET A 374 14.67 -7.04 26.72
C MET A 374 15.70 -7.48 25.68
N LEU A 375 16.53 -6.53 25.22
CA LEU A 375 17.51 -6.75 24.15
C LEU A 375 18.58 -7.79 24.52
N GLU A 376 18.91 -7.90 25.81
CA GLU A 376 19.91 -8.83 26.33
C GLU A 376 19.57 -10.29 25.95
N TYR A 377 18.31 -10.70 26.12
CA TYR A 377 17.79 -12.03 25.73
C TYR A 377 17.57 -12.21 24.22
N LEU A 378 17.98 -11.24 23.39
CA LEU A 378 17.99 -11.33 21.93
C LEU A 378 19.42 -11.52 21.38
N GLU A 379 20.45 -11.47 22.23
CA GLU A 379 21.83 -11.78 21.82
C GLU A 379 22.29 -13.18 22.27
N ASP A 380 21.59 -13.81 23.23
CA ASP A 380 21.98 -15.11 23.80
C ASP A 380 21.75 -16.33 22.87
N GLU A 381 22.80 -17.15 22.77
CA GLU A 381 22.90 -18.49 22.15
C GLU A 381 23.00 -18.56 20.61
N ASP A 382 24.24 -18.43 20.10
CA ASP A 382 24.78 -19.34 19.06
C ASP A 382 25.22 -20.68 19.69
#